data_AF-A0A258SIQ2-F1
#
_entry.id   AF-A0A258SIQ2-F1
#
_cell.length_a   1.000
_cell.length_b   1.000
_cell.length_c   1.000
_cell.angle_alpha   90.00
_cell.angle_beta   90.00
_cell.angle_gamma   90.00
#
_symmetry.space_group_name_H-M   'P 1'
#
loop_
_entity.id
_entity.type
_entity.pdbx_description
1 polymer ?
#
loop_
_entity_poly.entity_id
_entity_poly.type
_entity_poly.pdbx_seq_one_letter_code
_entity_poly.pdbx_strand_id
1 'polypeptide(L)'
;MTSEAQNRSVIRTVRYDANSGAVIDRRGFADKHVIDRIISYGIAWHEGQLFGWINQAIGVITAAMLMLLAASGTIMWWRKRPSGTLGAPPALREPQARIITALLVVLAILLPVLGLSLLLFWLVDQGIRVLLPGMAERLGRA
;
A
#
# COMPACT_ATOMS: atom_id res chain seq x y z
N MET A 1 32.34 -12.00 -0.12
CA MET A 1 31.30 -12.83 -0.72
C MET A 1 30.04 -12.76 0.12
N THR A 2 28.88 -12.56 -0.51
CA THR A 2 27.57 -12.54 0.17
C THR A 2 26.70 -13.65 -0.42
N SER A 3 25.96 -14.39 0.40
CA SER A 3 25.05 -15.43 -0.07
C SER A 3 23.80 -14.82 -0.71
N GLU A 4 23.38 -15.35 -1.86
CA GLU A 4 22.12 -14.99 -2.52
C GLU A 4 20.97 -15.84 -2.00
N ALA A 5 20.50 -15.53 -0.79
CA ALA A 5 19.30 -16.17 -0.25
C ALA A 5 18.08 -15.26 -0.43
N GLN A 6 16.99 -15.82 -0.95
CA GLN A 6 15.74 -15.09 -1.14
C GLN A 6 15.15 -14.59 0.19
N ASN A 7 15.32 -15.37 1.26
CA ASN A 7 14.95 -14.98 2.61
C ASN A 7 16.08 -14.20 3.29
N ARG A 8 15.81 -12.93 3.62
CA ARG A 8 16.77 -12.00 4.24
C ARG A 8 17.30 -12.47 5.60
N SER A 9 16.58 -13.35 6.30
CA SER A 9 16.99 -13.85 7.63
C SER A 9 18.15 -14.84 7.59
N VAL A 10 18.42 -15.46 6.43
CA VAL A 10 19.47 -16.47 6.27
C VAL A 10 20.69 -15.96 5.50
N ILE A 11 20.68 -14.70 5.05
CA ILE A 11 21.81 -14.09 4.33
C ILE A 11 23.04 -14.01 5.23
N ARG A 12 24.19 -14.42 4.68
CA ARG A 12 25.52 -14.34 5.29
C ARG A 12 26.49 -13.59 4.39
N THR A 13 27.34 -12.78 4.99
CA THR A 13 28.44 -12.07 4.33
C THR A 13 29.75 -12.52 4.95
N VAL A 14 30.67 -12.98 4.10
CA VAL A 14 32.01 -13.41 4.49
C VAL A 14 33.03 -12.56 3.74
N ARG A 15 33.97 -11.95 4.46
CA ARG A 15 35.08 -11.17 3.91
C ARG A 15 36.35 -12.01 3.99
N TYR A 16 37.10 -12.01 2.90
CA TYR A 16 38.37 -12.71 2.79
C TYR A 16 39.51 -11.70 2.64
N ASP A 17 40.68 -12.07 3.14
CA ASP A 17 41.92 -11.36 2.89
C ASP A 17 42.39 -11.59 1.46
N ALA A 18 42.76 -10.52 0.76
CA ALA A 18 43.11 -10.59 -0.65
C ALA A 18 44.45 -11.30 -0.92
N ASN A 19 45.36 -11.32 0.05
CA ASN A 19 46.72 -11.85 -0.11
C ASN A 19 46.83 -13.31 0.37
N SER A 20 46.18 -13.64 1.49
CA SER A 20 46.25 -14.95 2.14
C SER A 20 45.03 -15.84 1.89
N GLY A 21 43.92 -15.29 1.41
CA GLY A 21 42.65 -16.02 1.27
C GLY A 21 41.99 -16.37 2.62
N ALA A 22 42.54 -15.92 3.74
CA ALA A 22 41.99 -16.17 5.08
C ALA A 22 40.65 -15.42 5.28
N VAL A 23 39.73 -15.99 6.06
CA VAL A 23 38.48 -15.31 6.41
C VAL A 23 38.77 -14.25 7.47
N ILE A 24 38.52 -12.98 7.14
CA ILE A 24 38.70 -11.85 8.07
C ILE A 24 37.42 -11.59 8.88
N ASP A 25 36.26 -11.80 8.27
CA ASP A 25 34.98 -11.38 8.86
C ASP A 25 33.84 -12.28 8.36
N ARG A 26 32.97 -12.71 9.27
CA ARG A 26 31.75 -13.46 8.94
C ARG A 26 30.59 -12.85 9.72
N ARG A 27 29.69 -12.18 9.01
CA ARG A 27 28.47 -11.61 9.58
C ARG A 27 27.25 -12.27 9.00
N GLY A 28 26.21 -12.41 9.80
CA GLY A 28 24.89 -12.79 9.34
C GLY A 28 23.80 -11.93 9.93
N PHE A 29 22.58 -12.43 9.78
CA PHE A 29 21.38 -11.71 10.20
C PHE A 29 21.34 -11.40 11.71
N ALA A 30 21.86 -12.29 12.55
CA ALA A 30 21.88 -12.10 14.00
C ALA A 30 22.81 -10.95 14.44
N ASP A 31 23.83 -10.64 13.63
CA ASP A 31 24.84 -9.62 13.91
C ASP A 31 24.39 -8.21 13.47
N LYS A 32 23.20 -8.09 12.86
CA LYS A 32 22.58 -6.81 12.51
C LYS A 32 21.97 -6.14 13.74
N HIS A 33 21.86 -4.82 13.69
CA HIS A 33 21.15 -4.05 14.71
C HIS A 33 19.70 -4.53 14.84
N VAL A 34 19.13 -4.48 16.06
CA VAL A 34 17.78 -5.03 16.33
C VAL A 34 16.71 -4.40 15.42
N ILE A 35 16.79 -3.08 15.21
CA ILE A 35 15.89 -2.36 14.31
C ILE A 35 15.99 -2.89 12.87
N ASP A 36 17.20 -3.10 12.36
CA ASP A 36 17.41 -3.64 11.01
C ASP A 36 16.84 -5.04 10.86
N ARG A 37 16.90 -5.85 11.92
CA ARG A 37 16.31 -7.19 11.94
C ARG A 37 14.78 -7.12 11.87
N ILE A 38 14.16 -6.23 12.65
CA ILE A 38 12.69 -6.02 12.64
C ILE A 38 12.25 -5.57 11.25
N ILE A 39 12.90 -4.55 10.68
CA ILE A 39 12.59 -4.05 9.34
C ILE A 39 12.78 -5.16 8.30
N SER A 40 13.87 -5.93 8.40
CA SER A 40 14.13 -7.04 7.47
C SER A 40 13.08 -8.14 7.55
N TYR A 41 12.53 -8.43 8.74
CA TYR A 41 11.40 -9.35 8.88
C TYR A 41 10.14 -8.79 8.22
N GLY A 42 9.86 -7.50 8.42
CA GLY A 42 8.73 -6.82 7.77
C GLY A 42 8.83 -6.88 6.24
N ILE A 43 10.02 -6.61 5.69
CA ILE A 43 10.27 -6.72 4.25
C ILE A 43 10.12 -8.16 3.77
N ALA A 44 10.74 -9.14 4.46
CA ALA A 44 10.65 -10.54 4.06
C ALA A 44 9.21 -11.08 4.13
N TRP A 45 8.41 -10.62 5.09
CA TRP A 45 6.98 -10.91 5.15
C TRP A 45 6.26 -10.31 3.94
N HIS A 46 6.47 -9.02 3.67
CA HIS A 46 5.83 -8.31 2.56
C HIS A 46 6.19 -8.88 1.18
N GLU A 47 7.45 -9.28 0.98
CA GLU A 47 7.94 -9.92 -0.25
C GLU A 47 7.47 -11.38 -0.39
N GLY A 48 6.74 -11.94 0.57
CA GLY A 48 6.27 -13.33 0.52
C GLY A 48 7.37 -14.36 0.82
N GLN A 49 8.53 -13.94 1.33
CA GLN A 49 9.72 -14.78 1.52
C GLN A 49 9.83 -15.39 2.91
N LEU A 50 9.20 -14.77 3.89
CA LEU A 50 9.10 -15.32 5.24
C LEU A 50 8.18 -16.55 5.22
N PHE A 51 8.52 -17.65 5.91
CA PHE A 51 7.70 -18.88 6.00
C PHE A 51 7.38 -19.60 4.68
N GLY A 52 8.03 -19.24 3.56
CA GLY A 52 7.86 -19.93 2.27
C GLY A 52 6.43 -19.85 1.72
N TRP A 53 5.89 -20.99 1.27
CA TRP A 53 4.59 -21.04 0.58
C TRP A 53 3.40 -20.58 1.43
N ILE A 54 3.48 -20.70 2.77
CA ILE A 54 2.40 -20.26 3.68
C ILE A 54 2.17 -18.76 3.54
N ASN A 55 3.24 -17.96 3.50
CA ASN A 55 3.13 -16.52 3.37
C ASN A 55 2.66 -16.11 1.96
N GLN A 56 3.06 -16.86 0.93
CA GLN A 56 2.52 -16.67 -0.42
C GLN A 56 1.02 -16.94 -0.47
N ALA A 57 0.54 -18.01 0.17
CA ALA A 57 -0.89 -18.32 0.26
C ALA A 57 -1.67 -17.21 0.98
N ILE A 58 -1.15 -16.71 2.12
CA ILE A 58 -1.74 -15.57 2.84
C ILE A 58 -1.78 -14.32 1.93
N GLY A 59 -0.70 -14.06 1.20
CA GLY A 59 -0.62 -12.96 0.25
C GLY A 59 -1.67 -13.05 -0.85
N VAL A 60 -1.83 -14.23 -1.47
CA VAL A 60 -2.85 -14.48 -2.51
C VAL A 60 -4.26 -14.31 -1.97
N ILE A 61 -4.55 -14.86 -0.78
CA ILE A 61 -5.87 -14.72 -0.15
C ILE A 61 -6.16 -13.25 0.14
N THR A 62 -5.20 -12.53 0.69
CA THR A 62 -5.34 -11.10 1.01
C THR A 62 -5.55 -10.28 -0.25
N ALA A 63 -4.78 -10.54 -1.31
CA ALA A 63 -4.94 -9.88 -2.61
C ALA A 63 -6.34 -10.15 -3.20
N ALA A 64 -6.80 -11.40 -3.17
CA ALA A 64 -8.14 -11.78 -3.64
C ALA A 64 -9.24 -11.06 -2.83
N MET A 65 -9.11 -10.97 -1.51
CA MET A 65 -10.05 -10.24 -0.66
C MET A 65 -10.09 -8.74 -0.99
N LEU A 66 -8.93 -8.11 -1.21
CA LEU A 66 -8.85 -6.71 -1.60
C LEU A 66 -9.47 -6.46 -2.98
N MET A 67 -9.26 -7.37 -3.93
CA MET A 67 -9.92 -7.31 -5.25
C MET A 67 -11.44 -7.43 -5.13
N LEU A 68 -11.94 -8.38 -4.33
CA LEU A 68 -13.37 -8.54 -4.08
C LEU A 68 -13.96 -7.32 -3.37
N LEU A 69 -13.23 -6.73 -2.42
CA LEU A 69 -13.63 -5.50 -1.75
C LEU A 69 -13.73 -4.33 -2.73
N ALA A 70 -12.75 -4.15 -3.60
CA ALA A 70 -12.77 -3.11 -4.63
C ALA A 70 -13.90 -3.33 -5.66
N ALA A 71 -14.08 -4.56 -6.12
CA ALA A 71 -15.15 -4.92 -7.05
C ALA A 71 -16.53 -4.71 -6.43
N SER A 72 -16.75 -5.18 -5.20
CA SER A 72 -18.02 -4.99 -4.49
C SER A 72 -18.31 -3.52 -4.22
N GLY A 73 -17.31 -2.71 -3.85
CA GLY A 73 -17.44 -1.26 -3.73
C GLY A 73 -17.86 -0.60 -5.04
N THR A 74 -17.24 -0.99 -6.15
CA THR A 74 -17.57 -0.48 -7.49
C THR A 74 -18.98 -0.89 -7.92
N ILE A 75 -19.37 -2.14 -7.68
CA ILE A 75 -20.73 -2.64 -7.96
C ILE A 75 -21.76 -1.90 -7.10
N MET A 76 -21.48 -1.69 -5.82
CA MET A 76 -22.37 -0.93 -4.93
C MET A 76 -22.53 0.51 -5.39
N TRP A 77 -21.44 1.15 -5.82
CA TRP A 77 -21.49 2.48 -6.42
C TRP A 77 -22.33 2.48 -7.70
N TRP A 78 -22.09 1.54 -8.62
CA TRP A 78 -22.85 1.43 -9.88
C TRP A 78 -24.35 1.21 -9.65
N ARG A 79 -24.73 0.49 -8.59
CA ARG A 79 -26.14 0.27 -8.23
C ARG A 79 -26.79 1.47 -7.54
N LYS A 80 -26.00 2.35 -6.90
CA LYS A 80 -26.49 3.49 -6.12
C LYS A 80 -26.32 4.84 -6.81
N ARG A 81 -25.60 4.91 -7.94
CA ARG A 81 -25.42 6.15 -8.71
C ARG A 81 -26.78 6.67 -9.21
N PRO A 82 -27.04 7.98 -9.15
CA PRO A 82 -28.23 8.58 -9.75
C PRO A 82 -28.24 8.40 -11.27
N SER A 83 -29.41 8.12 -11.86
CA SER A 83 -29.56 8.04 -13.32
C SER A 83 -29.22 9.38 -13.97
N GLY A 84 -28.46 9.34 -15.06
CA GLY A 84 -28.04 10.55 -15.80
C GLY A 84 -26.79 11.25 -15.26
N THR A 85 -26.23 10.80 -14.12
CA THR A 85 -24.98 11.37 -13.59
C THR A 85 -23.93 10.30 -13.26
N LEU A 86 -22.67 10.73 -13.24
CA LEU A 86 -21.49 10.03 -12.70
C LEU A 86 -21.21 10.50 -11.26
N GLY A 87 -22.18 11.15 -10.63
CA GLY A 87 -22.03 11.75 -9.32
C GLY A 87 -21.87 10.74 -8.20
N ALA A 88 -21.25 11.21 -7.11
CA ALA A 88 -21.15 10.44 -5.88
C ALA A 88 -22.56 10.10 -5.35
N PRO A 89 -22.79 8.89 -4.82
CA PRO A 89 -24.03 8.54 -4.12
C PRO A 89 -24.33 9.53 -2.98
N PRO A 90 -25.58 9.58 -2.48
CA PRO A 90 -25.98 10.49 -1.41
C PRO A 90 -25.02 10.45 -0.21
N ALA A 91 -24.80 11.60 0.41
CA ALA A 91 -23.88 11.74 1.54
C ALA A 91 -24.17 10.70 2.62
N LEU A 92 -23.08 10.12 3.16
CA LEU A 92 -23.14 9.22 4.31
C LEU A 92 -23.76 9.94 5.52
N ARG A 93 -24.32 9.17 6.47
CA ARG A 93 -24.82 9.76 7.72
C ARG A 93 -23.65 10.43 8.45
N GLU A 94 -23.89 11.61 9.01
CA GLU A 94 -22.92 12.44 9.76
C GLU A 94 -21.88 11.67 10.60
N PRO A 95 -22.24 10.72 11.49
CA PRO A 95 -21.24 10.02 12.31
C PRO A 95 -20.32 9.11 11.47
N GLN A 96 -20.82 8.53 10.39
CA GLN A 96 -20.03 7.63 9.52
C GLN A 96 -19.02 8.43 8.69
N ALA A 97 -19.44 9.60 8.18
CA ALA A 97 -18.57 10.48 7.43
C ALA A 97 -17.35 10.92 8.26
N ARG A 98 -17.56 11.33 9.53
CA ARG A 98 -16.47 11.76 10.41
C ARG A 98 -15.45 10.66 10.69
N ILE A 99 -15.91 9.44 10.95
CA ILE A 99 -15.01 8.30 11.20
C ILE A 99 -14.15 8.02 9.98
N ILE A 100 -14.75 8.00 8.79
CA ILE A 100 -14.02 7.74 7.54
C ILE A 100 -13.03 8.88 7.26
N THR A 101 -13.42 10.14 7.44
CA THR A 101 -12.51 11.27 7.27
C THR A 101 -11.34 11.22 8.26
N ALA A 102 -11.59 10.96 9.54
CA ALA A 102 -10.54 10.82 10.54
C ALA A 102 -9.56 9.71 10.17
N LEU A 103 -10.07 8.55 9.73
CA LEU A 103 -9.25 7.44 9.27
C LEU A 103 -8.39 7.82 8.05
N LEU A 104 -8.97 8.50 7.06
CA LEU A 104 -8.24 8.96 5.87
C LEU A 104 -7.15 9.97 6.22
N VAL A 105 -7.40 10.88 7.17
CA VAL A 105 -6.40 11.85 7.63
C VAL A 105 -5.24 11.15 8.33
N VAL A 106 -5.52 10.24 9.26
CA VAL A 106 -4.49 9.44 9.93
C VAL A 106 -3.68 8.66 8.89
N LEU A 107 -4.35 8.04 7.93
CA LEU A 107 -3.69 7.26 6.89
C LEU A 107 -2.85 8.14 5.95
N ALA A 108 -3.30 9.34 5.61
CA ALA A 108 -2.55 10.30 4.80
C ALA A 108 -1.26 10.79 5.50
N ILE A 109 -1.28 10.91 6.83
CA ILE A 109 -0.09 11.26 7.62
C ILE A 109 0.89 10.08 7.65
N LEU A 110 0.40 8.86 7.86
CA LEU A 110 1.24 7.66 7.91
C LEU A 110 1.76 7.23 6.54
N LEU A 111 1.02 7.54 5.46
CA LEU A 111 1.35 7.20 4.08
C LEU A 111 1.35 8.48 3.23
N PRO A 112 2.48 9.22 3.16
CA PRO A 112 2.55 10.52 2.48
C PRO A 112 2.15 10.45 1.01
N VAL A 113 2.48 9.36 0.32
CA VAL A 113 2.12 9.14 -1.09
C VAL A 113 0.61 9.02 -1.27
N LEU A 114 -0.10 8.39 -0.31
CA LEU A 114 -1.56 8.35 -0.32
C LEU A 114 -2.13 9.76 -0.12
N GLY A 115 -1.63 10.51 0.86
CA GLY A 115 -2.07 11.87 1.13
C GLY A 115 -1.91 12.79 -0.07
N LEU A 116 -0.74 12.71 -0.75
CA LEU A 116 -0.48 13.46 -1.97
C LEU A 116 -1.41 13.04 -3.11
N SER A 117 -1.71 11.75 -3.25
CA SER A 117 -2.64 11.24 -4.27
C SER A 117 -4.06 11.76 -4.06
N LEU A 118 -4.52 11.79 -2.80
CA LEU A 118 -5.83 12.35 -2.44
C LEU A 118 -5.90 13.85 -2.72
N LEU A 119 -4.83 14.59 -2.40
CA LEU A 119 -4.74 16.02 -2.66
C LEU A 119 -4.73 16.32 -4.17
N LEU A 120 -4.00 15.52 -4.96
CA LEU A 120 -4.01 15.61 -6.41
C LEU A 120 -5.42 15.36 -6.98
N PHE A 121 -6.09 14.30 -6.52
CA PHE A 121 -7.46 14.00 -6.95
C PHE A 121 -8.42 15.15 -6.62
N TRP A 122 -8.29 15.75 -5.44
CA TRP A 122 -9.08 16.91 -5.03
C TRP A 122 -8.82 18.13 -5.93
N LEU A 123 -7.56 18.45 -6.23
CA LEU A 123 -7.22 19.54 -7.15
C LEU A 123 -7.75 19.31 -8.56
N VAL A 124 -7.69 18.08 -9.06
CA VAL A 124 -8.26 17.70 -10.36
C VAL A 124 -9.79 17.88 -10.36
N ASP A 125 -10.48 17.43 -9.31
CA ASP A 125 -11.93 17.63 -9.16
C ASP A 125 -12.29 19.12 -9.18
N GLN A 126 -11.53 19.97 -8.50
CA GLN A 126 -11.75 21.42 -8.51
C GLN A 126 -11.44 22.05 -9.87
N GLY A 127 -10.38 21.62 -10.54
CA GLY A 127 -10.02 22.08 -11.87
C GLY A 127 -11.10 21.75 -12.92
N ILE A 128 -11.67 20.54 -12.87
CA ILE A 128 -12.76 20.12 -13.77
C ILE A 128 -13.99 21.03 -13.59
N ARG A 129 -14.33 21.41 -12.35
CA ARG A 129 -15.47 22.30 -12.08
C ARG A 129 -15.29 23.68 -12.72
N VAL A 130 -14.08 24.24 -12.62
CA VAL A 130 -13.79 25.60 -13.13
C VAL A 130 -13.65 25.61 -14.65
N LEU A 131 -13.06 24.56 -15.24
CA LEU A 131 -12.69 24.53 -16.67
C LEU A 131 -13.77 23.92 -17.58
N LEU A 132 -14.60 23.00 -17.08
CA LEU A 132 -15.56 22.23 -17.89
C LEU A 132 -16.92 22.09 -17.16
N PRO A 133 -17.71 23.17 -17.06
CA PRO A 133 -18.99 23.15 -16.32
C PRO A 133 -19.99 22.11 -16.85
N GLY A 134 -19.98 21.82 -18.16
CA GLY A 134 -20.81 20.76 -18.75
C GLY A 134 -20.42 19.33 -18.31
N MET A 135 -19.19 19.12 -17.83
CA MET A 135 -18.79 17.86 -17.17
C MET A 135 -19.18 17.83 -15.69
N ALA A 136 -19.21 18.98 -15.01
CA ALA A 136 -19.69 19.08 -13.63
C ALA A 136 -21.18 18.73 -13.51
N GLU A 137 -21.98 19.12 -14.51
CA GLU A 137 -23.39 18.74 -14.63
C GLU A 137 -23.57 17.22 -14.81
N ARG A 138 -22.73 16.58 -15.65
CA ARG A 138 -22.70 15.10 -15.78
C ARG A 138 -22.18 14.40 -14.52
N LEU A 139 -21.45 15.07 -13.65
CA LEU A 139 -21.06 14.58 -12.32
C LEU A 139 -22.13 14.84 -11.25
N GLY A 140 -23.32 15.34 -11.62
CA GLY A 140 -24.44 15.52 -10.71
C GLY A 140 -24.22 16.57 -9.63
N ARG A 141 -23.38 17.57 -9.92
CA ARG A 141 -23.07 18.70 -9.02
C ARG A 141 -23.34 20.01 -9.76
N ALA A 142 -24.61 20.26 -10.06
CA ALA A 142 -25.14 21.58 -10.39
C ALA A 142 -25.67 22.23 -9.11
#